data_AF-A0A3D0J0S5-F1
#
_entry.id   AF-A0A3D0J0S5-F1
#
_cell.length_a   1.000
_cell.length_b   1.000
_cell.length_c   1.000
_cell.angle_alpha   90.00
_cell.angle_beta   90.00
_cell.angle_gamma   90.00
#
_symmetry.space_group_name_H-M   'P 1'
#
loop_
_entity.id
_entity.type
_entity.pdbx_description
1 polymer ?
#
loop_
_entity_poly.entity_id
_entity_poly.type
_entity_poly.pdbx_seq_one_letter_code
_entity_poly.pdbx_strand_id
1 'polypeptide(L)'
;GLVRTGAEGCVVEGELGGAERFRGWLEEKGIEADGEGTLIIKRQVGITGSGRQFLNGSAVTLGVLKELGNRLVDLHGPHDHQTLLSPAAQRGALDSFAGLEKLVGEVRQGWRQRKEAEEALEVFRAKVAGADGATQELIDHQVKELEEAKLVVGEDEQLERDHAAAGHGRRILELAGEVSGLLESGDENVLEKLG
;
A
#
# COMPACT_ATOMS: atom_id res chain seq x y z
N GLY A 1 47.08 -11.31 -15.35
CA GLY A 1 46.50 -10.76 -14.10
C GLY A 1 46.77 -9.27 -14.05
N LEU A 2 45.89 -8.49 -13.44
CA LEU A 2 45.99 -7.02 -13.36
C LEU A 2 47.19 -6.51 -12.53
N VAL A 3 47.83 -7.38 -11.75
CA VAL A 3 49.03 -7.09 -10.93
C VAL A 3 50.17 -7.95 -11.44
N ARG A 4 51.35 -7.34 -11.65
CA ARG A 4 52.57 -8.03 -12.13
C ARG A 4 53.07 -9.03 -11.08
N THR A 5 53.54 -10.19 -11.53
CA THR A 5 54.12 -11.23 -10.68
C THR A 5 55.27 -10.66 -9.85
N GLY A 6 55.15 -10.73 -8.52
CA GLY A 6 56.13 -10.19 -7.55
C GLY A 6 55.77 -8.82 -6.94
N ALA A 7 54.67 -8.18 -7.35
CA ALA A 7 54.20 -6.93 -6.75
C ALA A 7 53.08 -7.16 -5.74
N GLU A 8 53.10 -6.42 -4.62
CA GLU A 8 52.10 -6.50 -3.54
C GLU A 8 50.71 -5.94 -3.93
N GLY A 9 50.65 -5.14 -4.99
CA GLY A 9 49.43 -4.56 -5.53
C GLY A 9 49.68 -3.62 -6.71
N CYS A 10 48.61 -2.98 -7.19
CA CYS A 10 48.63 -1.97 -8.23
C CYS A 10 47.78 -0.77 -7.79
N VAL A 11 48.28 0.44 -8.02
CA VAL A 11 47.52 1.67 -7.81
C VAL A 11 47.45 2.42 -9.13
N VAL A 12 46.25 2.78 -9.53
CA VAL A 12 45.97 3.62 -10.70
C VAL A 12 45.25 4.86 -10.20
N GLU A 13 45.75 6.03 -10.58
CA GLU A 13 45.19 7.33 -10.24
C GLU A 13 45.09 8.16 -11.51
N GLY A 14 43.99 8.88 -11.66
CA GLY A 14 43.72 9.70 -12.83
C GLY A 14 42.91 10.92 -12.44
N GLU A 15 43.20 12.02 -13.11
CA GLU A 15 42.55 13.30 -12.93
C GLU A 15 41.77 13.64 -14.20
N LEU A 16 40.52 14.07 -14.03
CA LEU A 16 39.63 14.44 -15.12
C LEU A 16 39.06 15.83 -14.87
N GLY A 17 39.24 16.72 -15.83
CA GLY A 17 38.53 18.01 -15.85
C GLY A 17 37.09 17.85 -16.31
N GLY A 18 36.27 18.87 -16.05
CA GLY A 18 34.88 18.91 -16.47
C GLY A 18 33.92 18.20 -15.51
N ALA A 19 34.27 18.15 -14.21
CA ALA A 19 33.50 17.46 -13.18
C ALA A 19 32.23 18.21 -12.77
N GLU A 20 32.08 19.48 -13.16
CA GLU A 20 30.89 20.29 -12.91
C GLU A 20 29.61 19.62 -13.43
N ARG A 21 29.70 18.86 -14.54
CA ARG A 21 28.58 18.10 -15.10
C ARG A 21 28.10 16.95 -14.21
N PHE A 22 28.90 16.55 -13.23
CA PHE A 22 28.59 15.49 -12.27
C PHE A 22 28.29 16.01 -10.87
N ARG A 23 28.26 17.32 -10.64
CA ARG A 23 28.12 17.90 -9.29
C ARG A 23 26.90 17.37 -8.53
N GLY A 24 25.72 17.38 -9.15
CA GLY A 24 24.50 16.85 -8.53
C GLY A 24 24.56 15.34 -8.27
N TRP A 25 25.26 14.57 -9.12
CA TRP A 25 25.46 13.14 -8.90
C TRP A 25 26.46 12.87 -7.77
N LEU A 26 27.53 13.66 -7.68
CA LEU A 26 28.50 13.59 -6.57
C LEU A 26 27.82 13.90 -5.24
N GLU A 27 26.99 14.96 -5.18
CA GLU A 27 26.18 15.31 -4.01
C GLU A 27 25.23 14.18 -3.60
N GLU A 28 24.53 13.56 -4.56
CA GLU A 28 23.65 12.41 -4.29
C GLU A 28 24.40 11.23 -3.65
N LYS A 29 25.66 11.01 -4.06
CA LYS A 29 26.51 9.94 -3.52
C LYS A 29 27.30 10.36 -2.27
N GLY A 30 27.12 11.60 -1.79
CA GLY A 30 27.83 12.14 -0.63
C GLY A 30 29.33 12.34 -0.87
N ILE A 31 29.72 12.60 -2.11
CA ILE A 31 31.11 12.85 -2.52
C ILE A 31 31.30 14.35 -2.71
N GLU A 32 32.32 14.91 -2.07
CA GLU A 32 32.60 16.33 -2.18
C GLU A 32 33.19 16.64 -3.57
N ALA A 33 32.58 17.61 -4.26
CA ALA A 33 33.09 18.10 -5.54
C ALA A 33 34.21 19.10 -5.29
N ASP A 34 35.31 18.99 -6.03
CA ASP A 34 36.36 19.98 -5.99
C ASP A 34 35.86 21.32 -6.57
N GLY A 35 36.27 22.43 -5.96
CA GLY A 35 35.85 23.78 -6.35
C GLY A 35 36.33 24.18 -7.75
N GLU A 36 37.38 23.54 -8.25
CA GLU A 36 37.99 23.81 -9.56
C GLU A 36 37.38 22.95 -10.70
N GLY A 37 36.36 22.12 -10.42
CA GLY A 37 35.73 21.28 -11.43
C GLY A 37 36.56 20.06 -11.83
N THR A 38 37.42 19.60 -10.92
CA THR A 38 38.32 18.46 -11.11
C THR A 38 37.77 17.21 -10.41
N LEU A 39 37.93 16.05 -11.06
CA LEU A 39 37.56 14.75 -10.52
C LEU A 39 38.80 13.86 -10.44
N ILE A 40 39.18 13.49 -9.21
CA ILE A 40 40.30 12.59 -8.94
C ILE A 40 39.76 11.19 -8.69
N ILE A 41 40.17 10.23 -9.52
CA ILE A 41 39.78 8.82 -9.43
C ILE A 41 41.00 8.01 -9.04
N LYS A 42 40.91 7.25 -7.95
CA LYS A 42 41.98 6.36 -7.49
C LYS A 42 41.46 4.96 -7.27
N ARG A 43 42.10 3.97 -7.88
CA ARG A 43 41.80 2.55 -7.70
C ARG A 43 43.04 1.80 -7.24
N GLN A 44 42.91 1.08 -6.14
CA GLN A 44 43.93 0.17 -5.61
C GLN A 44 43.46 -1.27 -5.80
N VAL A 45 44.34 -2.13 -6.31
CA VAL A 45 44.06 -3.55 -6.56
C VAL A 45 45.14 -4.38 -5.87
N GLY A 46 44.74 -5.19 -4.89
CA GLY A 46 45.63 -6.14 -4.21
C GLY A 46 45.79 -7.45 -4.97
N ILE A 47 46.80 -8.25 -4.60
CA ILE A 47 47.09 -9.57 -5.20
C ILE A 47 45.89 -10.53 -5.12
N THR A 48 45.10 -10.46 -4.04
CA THR A 48 43.95 -11.36 -3.80
C THR A 48 42.67 -10.93 -4.51
N GLY A 49 42.72 -9.88 -5.35
CA GLY A 49 41.55 -9.34 -6.05
C GLY A 49 40.69 -8.41 -5.21
N SER A 50 40.99 -8.24 -3.91
CA SER A 50 40.42 -7.16 -3.11
C SER A 50 40.91 -5.82 -3.64
N GLY A 51 40.00 -4.87 -3.84
CA GLY A 51 40.33 -3.57 -4.40
C GLY A 51 39.56 -2.46 -3.71
N ARG A 52 40.21 -1.32 -3.52
CA ARG A 52 39.61 -0.09 -2.98
C ARG A 52 39.49 0.95 -4.07
N GLN A 53 38.44 1.75 -4.02
CA GLN A 53 38.17 2.82 -4.97
C GLN A 53 37.93 4.11 -4.20
N PHE A 54 38.45 5.20 -4.72
CA PHE A 54 38.26 6.53 -4.15
C PHE A 54 37.90 7.52 -5.26
N LEU A 55 36.99 8.43 -4.94
CA LEU A 55 36.62 9.59 -5.76
C LEU A 55 36.82 10.84 -4.91
N ASN A 56 37.64 11.78 -5.36
CA ASN A 56 38.03 13.00 -4.61
C ASN A 56 38.47 12.70 -3.17
N GLY A 57 39.16 11.56 -2.96
CA GLY A 57 39.61 11.11 -1.64
C GLY A 57 38.56 10.35 -0.82
N SER A 58 37.27 10.42 -1.17
CA SER A 58 36.19 9.65 -0.53
C SER A 58 36.20 8.19 -0.98
N ALA A 59 36.14 7.24 -0.05
CA ALA A 59 36.04 5.82 -0.38
C ALA A 59 34.67 5.49 -0.98
N VAL A 60 34.65 4.81 -2.13
CA VAL A 60 33.42 4.45 -2.84
C VAL A 60 33.38 2.97 -3.18
N THR A 61 32.19 2.46 -3.49
CA THR A 61 32.04 1.08 -3.97
C THR A 61 32.40 0.96 -5.44
N LEU A 62 32.73 -0.27 -5.88
CA LEU A 62 32.95 -0.56 -7.29
C LEU A 62 31.70 -0.25 -8.15
N GLY A 63 30.49 -0.35 -7.58
CA GLY A 63 29.25 0.00 -8.26
C GLY A 63 29.17 1.49 -8.60
N VAL A 64 29.54 2.36 -7.65
CA VAL A 64 29.60 3.82 -7.88
C VAL A 64 30.62 4.16 -8.96
N LEU A 65 31.79 3.51 -8.95
CA LEU A 65 32.82 3.73 -9.97
C LEU A 65 32.36 3.24 -11.37
N LYS A 66 31.60 2.14 -11.45
CA LYS A 66 31.00 1.68 -12.71
C LYS A 66 29.94 2.65 -13.23
N GLU A 67 29.08 3.16 -12.35
CA GLU A 67 28.06 4.15 -12.71
C GLU A 67 28.69 5.42 -13.28
N LEU A 68 29.76 5.90 -12.63
CA LEU A 68 30.55 7.03 -13.12
C LEU A 68 31.22 6.72 -14.47
N GLY A 69 31.80 5.54 -14.64
CA GLY A 69 32.42 5.10 -15.89
C GLY A 69 31.45 5.16 -17.07
N ASN A 70 30.22 4.70 -16.89
CA ASN A 70 29.16 4.76 -17.91
C ASN A 70 28.77 6.20 -18.29
N ARG A 71 29.01 7.17 -17.41
CA ARG A 71 28.71 8.60 -17.66
C ARG A 71 29.92 9.37 -18.20
N LEU A 72 31.14 8.91 -17.93
CA LEU A 72 32.39 9.60 -18.27
C LEU A 72 32.90 9.27 -19.67
N VAL A 73 32.76 8.02 -20.10
CA VAL A 73 33.39 7.55 -21.32
C VAL A 73 32.43 6.63 -22.04
N ASP A 74 32.15 6.93 -23.31
CA ASP A 74 31.71 5.92 -24.26
C ASP A 74 32.95 5.08 -24.59
N LEU A 75 33.19 4.07 -23.75
CA LEU A 75 34.49 3.40 -23.60
C LEU A 75 34.72 2.41 -24.74
N HIS A 76 35.06 2.89 -25.95
CA HIS A 76 35.43 2.04 -27.09
C HIS A 76 36.58 1.07 -26.75
N GLY A 77 36.26 -0.15 -26.32
CA GLY A 77 37.22 -1.14 -25.82
C GLY A 77 36.70 -2.58 -25.88
N PRO A 78 37.58 -3.59 -25.84
CA PRO A 78 37.26 -4.99 -26.17
C PRO A 78 36.27 -5.73 -25.24
N HIS A 79 35.69 -5.04 -24.25
CA HIS A 79 34.58 -5.54 -23.42
C HIS A 79 33.22 -4.87 -23.75
N ASP A 80 33.17 -4.03 -24.79
CA ASP A 80 31.97 -3.31 -25.28
C ASP A 80 30.86 -4.19 -25.83
N HIS A 81 31.13 -5.46 -26.11
CA HIS A 81 30.09 -6.34 -26.60
C HIS A 81 28.90 -6.39 -25.63
N GLN A 82 29.05 -6.18 -24.31
CA GLN A 82 27.89 -6.27 -23.41
C GLN A 82 26.95 -5.04 -23.45
N THR A 83 27.44 -3.82 -23.65
CA THR A 83 26.58 -2.63 -23.67
C THR A 83 25.95 -2.41 -25.04
N LEU A 84 26.72 -2.54 -26.13
CA LEU A 84 26.23 -2.47 -27.51
C LEU A 84 25.34 -3.66 -27.91
N LEU A 85 25.50 -4.84 -27.29
CA LEU A 85 24.57 -5.96 -27.46
C LEU A 85 23.39 -5.92 -26.50
N SER A 86 23.32 -4.93 -25.59
CA SER A 86 22.13 -4.81 -24.75
C SER A 86 20.93 -4.40 -25.62
N PRO A 87 19.79 -5.11 -25.54
CA PRO A 87 18.61 -4.75 -26.31
C PRO A 87 18.14 -3.31 -26.05
N ALA A 88 18.40 -2.79 -24.84
CA ALA A 88 18.08 -1.43 -24.46
C ALA A 88 18.92 -0.39 -25.22
N ALA A 89 20.25 -0.59 -25.32
CA ALA A 89 21.12 0.31 -26.06
C ALA A 89 20.86 0.24 -27.57
N GLN A 90 20.64 -0.95 -28.13
CA GLN A 90 20.31 -1.12 -29.54
C GLN A 90 19.00 -0.42 -29.92
N ARG A 91 17.96 -0.58 -29.08
CA ARG A 91 16.69 0.11 -29.28
C ARG A 91 16.84 1.62 -29.14
N GLY A 92 17.57 2.09 -28.13
CA GLY A 92 17.84 3.53 -27.96
C GLY A 92 18.56 4.13 -29.18
N ALA A 93 19.58 3.44 -29.70
CA ALA A 93 20.30 3.87 -30.90
C ALA A 93 19.38 3.90 -32.14
N LEU A 94 18.51 2.89 -32.30
CA LEU A 94 17.56 2.82 -33.42
C LEU A 94 16.49 3.92 -33.32
N ASP A 95 15.93 4.11 -32.12
CA ASP A 95 14.91 5.13 -31.85
C ASP A 95 15.48 6.53 -32.15
N SER A 96 16.73 6.79 -31.76
CA SER A 96 17.39 8.07 -32.04
C SER A 96 17.80 8.24 -33.49
N PHE A 97 18.23 7.17 -34.16
CA PHE A 97 18.46 7.21 -35.61
C PHE A 97 17.17 7.56 -36.39
N ALA A 98 16.03 7.06 -35.92
CA ALA A 98 14.73 7.32 -36.54
C ALA A 98 14.05 8.62 -36.04
N GLY A 99 14.67 9.38 -35.12
CA GLY A 99 14.11 10.63 -34.58
C GLY A 99 12.82 10.43 -33.77
N LEU A 100 12.71 9.28 -33.06
CA LEU A 100 11.50 8.86 -32.36
C LEU A 100 11.44 9.33 -30.90
N GLU A 101 12.31 10.24 -30.47
CA GLU A 101 12.42 10.65 -29.06
C GLU A 101 11.09 11.14 -28.48
N LYS A 102 10.30 11.87 -29.29
CA LYS A 102 8.96 12.33 -28.89
C LYS A 102 8.01 11.16 -28.66
N LEU A 103 7.94 10.22 -29.59
CA LEU A 103 7.05 9.05 -29.51
C LEU A 103 7.44 8.14 -28.35
N VAL A 104 8.74 7.95 -28.12
CA VAL A 104 9.27 7.23 -26.95
C VAL A 104 8.83 7.91 -25.64
N GLY A 105 8.86 9.24 -25.60
CA GLY A 105 8.35 10.03 -24.48
C GLY A 105 6.86 9.80 -24.22
N GLU A 106 6.02 9.85 -25.26
CA GLU A 106 4.57 9.61 -25.18
C GLU A 106 4.26 8.19 -24.68
N VAL A 107 4.96 7.18 -25.21
CA VAL A 107 4.81 5.78 -24.76
C VAL A 107 5.23 5.63 -23.31
N ARG A 108 6.35 6.23 -22.88
CA ARG A 108 6.79 6.21 -21.48
C ARG A 108 5.76 6.85 -20.54
N GLN A 109 5.13 7.95 -20.97
CA GLN A 109 4.09 8.60 -20.20
C GLN A 109 2.84 7.72 -20.07
N GLY A 110 2.35 7.17 -21.18
CA GLY A 110 1.19 6.28 -21.17
C GLY A 110 1.43 5.01 -20.34
N TRP A 111 2.64 4.46 -20.41
CA TRP A 111 3.05 3.33 -19.57
C TRP A 111 3.01 3.67 -18.08
N ARG A 112 3.52 4.85 -17.69
CA ARG A 112 3.50 5.31 -16.30
C ARG A 112 2.08 5.47 -15.77
N GLN A 113 1.21 6.12 -16.54
CA GLN A 113 -0.19 6.31 -16.19
C GLN A 113 -0.92 4.97 -16.02
N ARG A 114 -0.68 4.02 -16.93
CA ARG A 114 -1.22 2.66 -16.80
C ARG A 114 -0.76 2.00 -15.51
N LYS A 115 0.54 2.07 -15.21
CA LYS A 115 1.13 1.49 -14.00
C LYS A 115 0.51 2.07 -12.73
N GLU A 116 0.37 3.39 -12.67
CA GLU A 116 -0.28 4.09 -11.55
C GLU A 116 -1.75 3.66 -11.40
N ALA A 117 -2.48 3.53 -12.51
CA ALA A 117 -3.86 3.06 -12.50
C ALA A 117 -3.99 1.60 -12.05
N GLU A 118 -3.08 0.72 -12.47
CA GLU A 118 -3.03 -0.68 -12.02
C GLU A 118 -2.77 -0.78 -10.51
N GLU A 119 -1.83 0.01 -9.99
CA GLU A 119 -1.53 0.07 -8.55
C GLU A 119 -2.72 0.60 -7.75
N ALA A 120 -3.38 1.66 -8.24
CA ALA A 120 -4.59 2.19 -7.61
C ALA A 120 -5.73 1.17 -7.59
N LEU A 121 -5.91 0.40 -8.68
CA LEU A 121 -6.91 -0.65 -8.77
C LEU A 121 -6.63 -1.80 -7.80
N GLU A 122 -5.39 -2.23 -7.67
CA GLU A 122 -5.00 -3.27 -6.71
C GLU A 122 -5.25 -2.82 -5.27
N VAL A 123 -4.91 -1.57 -4.92
CA VAL A 123 -5.21 -1.01 -3.59
C VAL A 123 -6.72 -0.95 -3.34
N PHE A 124 -7.50 -0.52 -4.34
CA PHE A 124 -8.96 -0.49 -4.23
C PHE A 124 -9.53 -1.90 -4.01
N ARG A 125 -9.12 -2.88 -4.82
CA ARG A 125 -9.53 -4.28 -4.67
C ARG A 125 -9.17 -4.86 -3.32
N ALA A 126 -7.99 -4.56 -2.78
CA ALA A 126 -7.60 -5.03 -1.46
C ALA A 126 -8.48 -4.45 -0.34
N LYS A 127 -8.86 -3.17 -0.44
CA LYS A 127 -9.79 -2.53 0.53
C LYS A 127 -11.19 -3.14 0.46
N VAL A 128 -11.65 -3.37 -0.75
CA VAL A 128 -12.98 -3.89 -1.10
C VAL A 128 -13.09 -5.37 -0.71
N ALA A 129 -12.09 -6.19 -1.03
CA ALA A 129 -12.02 -7.59 -0.58
C ALA A 129 -11.98 -7.76 0.96
N GLY A 130 -11.50 -6.77 1.70
CA GLY A 130 -11.56 -6.75 3.17
C GLY A 130 -12.93 -6.36 3.75
N ALA A 131 -13.83 -5.81 2.94
CA ALA A 131 -15.09 -5.19 3.37
C ALA A 131 -16.37 -5.83 2.77
N ASP A 132 -16.26 -6.66 1.73
CA ASP A 132 -17.38 -6.83 0.80
C ASP A 132 -18.44 -7.89 1.15
N GLY A 133 -18.09 -9.10 1.57
CA GLY A 133 -19.11 -10.15 1.69
C GLY A 133 -19.91 -10.07 2.99
N ALA A 134 -19.23 -10.44 4.07
CA ALA A 134 -19.87 -10.62 5.37
C ALA A 134 -20.40 -9.32 5.99
N THR A 135 -19.77 -8.18 5.72
CA THR A 135 -20.21 -6.89 6.28
C THR A 135 -21.41 -6.33 5.53
N GLN A 136 -21.45 -6.43 4.19
CA GLN A 136 -22.66 -6.03 3.46
C GLN A 136 -23.83 -6.94 3.77
N GLU A 137 -23.63 -8.26 3.78
CA GLU A 137 -24.69 -9.22 4.14
C GLU A 137 -25.25 -8.98 5.55
N LEU A 138 -24.37 -8.67 6.52
CA LEU A 138 -24.79 -8.34 7.89
C LEU A 138 -25.59 -7.04 7.93
N ILE A 139 -25.13 -5.99 7.24
CA ILE A 139 -25.83 -4.69 7.19
C ILE A 139 -27.19 -4.85 6.52
N ASP A 140 -27.26 -5.54 5.38
CA ASP A 140 -28.51 -5.79 4.66
C ASP A 140 -29.50 -6.59 5.52
N HIS A 141 -29.01 -7.59 6.26
CA HIS A 141 -29.84 -8.33 7.19
C HIS A 141 -30.37 -7.44 8.33
N GLN A 142 -29.51 -6.63 8.95
CA GLN A 142 -29.90 -5.73 10.05
C GLN A 142 -30.92 -4.68 9.59
N VAL A 143 -30.73 -4.10 8.40
CA VAL A 143 -31.68 -3.14 7.82
C VAL A 143 -33.02 -3.83 7.59
N LYS A 144 -33.01 -5.04 7.03
CA LYS A 144 -34.23 -5.80 6.78
C LYS A 144 -34.98 -6.14 8.08
N GLU A 145 -34.28 -6.54 9.14
CA GLU A 145 -34.90 -6.79 10.44
C GLU A 145 -35.58 -5.53 11.01
N LEU A 146 -34.92 -4.37 10.90
CA LEU A 146 -35.48 -3.10 11.36
C LEU A 146 -36.71 -2.69 10.54
N GLU A 147 -36.69 -2.89 9.23
CA GLU A 147 -37.84 -2.61 8.35
C GLU A 147 -39.01 -3.56 8.61
N GLU A 148 -38.73 -4.85 8.84
CA GLU A 148 -39.75 -5.86 9.17
C GLU A 148 -40.38 -5.62 10.55
N ALA A 149 -39.61 -5.11 11.51
CA ALA A 149 -40.07 -4.80 12.86
C ALA A 149 -41.11 -3.67 12.90
N LYS A 150 -41.16 -2.80 11.87
CA LYS A 150 -42.16 -1.71 11.73
C LYS A 150 -42.38 -0.89 13.01
N LEU A 151 -41.29 -0.61 13.71
CA LEU A 151 -41.30 0.02 15.03
C LEU A 151 -42.03 1.37 14.99
N VAL A 152 -42.95 1.57 15.93
CA VAL A 152 -43.68 2.84 16.08
C VAL A 152 -43.19 3.57 17.32
N VAL A 153 -42.94 4.88 17.19
CA VAL A 153 -42.54 5.71 18.34
C VAL A 153 -43.66 5.75 19.38
N GLY A 154 -43.35 5.39 20.62
CA GLY A 154 -44.33 5.32 21.73
C GLY A 154 -45.14 4.01 21.78
N GLU A 155 -44.78 2.99 21.00
CA GLU A 155 -45.44 1.69 20.98
C GLU A 155 -45.33 0.94 22.31
N ASP A 156 -44.16 0.96 22.94
CA ASP A 156 -43.93 0.29 24.24
C ASP A 156 -44.91 0.77 25.31
N GLU A 157 -45.10 2.09 25.42
CA GLU A 157 -45.99 2.73 26.39
C GLU A 157 -47.48 2.41 26.10
N GLN A 158 -47.81 2.16 24.84
CA GLN A 158 -49.16 1.74 24.44
C GLN A 158 -49.38 0.25 24.77
N LEU A 159 -48.42 -0.61 24.44
CA LEU A 159 -48.47 -2.04 24.73
C LEU A 159 -48.55 -2.33 26.23
N GLU A 160 -47.80 -1.60 27.06
CA GLU A 160 -47.87 -1.73 28.52
C GLU A 160 -49.28 -1.40 29.06
N ARG A 161 -49.90 -0.33 28.54
CA ARG A 161 -51.27 0.06 28.91
C ARG A 161 -52.29 -1.00 28.50
N ASP A 162 -52.19 -1.51 27.28
CA ASP A 162 -53.10 -2.52 26.77
C ASP A 162 -52.95 -3.85 27.53
N HIS A 163 -51.72 -4.24 27.86
CA HIS A 163 -51.43 -5.42 28.67
C HIS A 163 -52.01 -5.28 30.08
N ALA A 164 -51.84 -4.12 30.73
CA ALA A 164 -52.44 -3.85 32.03
C ALA A 164 -53.97 -3.93 31.98
N ALA A 165 -54.60 -3.31 30.97
CA ALA A 165 -56.05 -3.35 30.79
C ALA A 165 -56.56 -4.79 30.58
N ALA A 166 -55.89 -5.60 29.76
CA ALA A 166 -56.23 -7.01 29.56
C ALA A 166 -56.07 -7.83 30.84
N GLY A 167 -55.01 -7.56 31.63
CA GLY A 167 -54.80 -8.16 32.93
C GLY A 167 -55.93 -7.86 33.92
N HIS A 168 -56.38 -6.60 33.96
CA HIS A 168 -57.50 -6.17 34.79
C HIS A 168 -58.81 -6.85 34.35
N GLY A 169 -59.07 -6.91 33.05
CA GLY A 169 -60.25 -7.58 32.49
C GLY A 169 -60.31 -9.06 32.85
N ARG A 170 -59.18 -9.79 32.73
CA ARG A 170 -59.08 -11.19 33.17
C ARG A 170 -59.38 -11.34 34.66
N ARG A 171 -58.85 -10.43 35.50
CA ARG A 171 -59.11 -10.47 36.95
C ARG A 171 -60.58 -10.23 37.29
N ILE A 172 -61.24 -9.32 36.57
CA ILE A 172 -62.68 -9.07 36.73
C ILE A 172 -63.49 -10.33 36.36
N LEU A 173 -63.15 -11.00 35.26
CA LEU A 173 -63.82 -12.24 34.85
C LEU A 173 -63.63 -13.38 35.86
N GLU A 174 -62.43 -13.54 36.40
CA GLU A 174 -62.18 -14.50 37.49
C GLU A 174 -63.05 -14.20 38.71
N LEU A 175 -63.05 -12.95 39.19
CA LEU A 175 -63.84 -12.55 40.35
C LEU A 175 -65.35 -12.70 40.09
N ALA A 176 -65.83 -12.37 38.89
CA ALA A 176 -67.22 -12.56 38.52
C ALA A 176 -67.60 -14.05 38.47
N GLY A 177 -66.69 -14.91 37.99
CA GLY A 177 -66.85 -16.36 38.00
C GLY A 177 -66.86 -16.93 39.43
N GLU A 178 -65.97 -16.44 40.30
CA GLU A 178 -65.96 -16.77 41.73
C GLU A 178 -67.30 -16.39 42.40
N VAL A 179 -67.80 -15.17 42.14
CA VAL A 179 -69.10 -14.71 42.66
C VAL A 179 -70.26 -15.54 42.11
N SER A 180 -70.28 -15.82 40.80
CA SER A 180 -71.32 -16.65 40.17
C SER A 180 -71.31 -18.07 40.74
N GLY A 181 -70.13 -18.66 40.91
CA GLY A 181 -69.97 -19.99 41.51
C GLY A 181 -70.43 -20.05 42.97
N LEU A 182 -70.18 -18.99 43.75
CA LEU A 182 -70.70 -18.84 45.12
C LEU A 182 -72.24 -18.70 45.14
N LEU A 183 -72.83 -18.06 44.12
CA LEU A 183 -74.29 -17.91 43.99
C LEU A 183 -74.99 -19.19 43.51
N GLU A 184 -74.34 -20.02 42.68
CA GLU A 184 -74.92 -21.24 42.10
C GLU A 184 -74.65 -22.52 42.92
N SER A 185 -73.56 -22.57 43.69
CA SER A 185 -73.05 -23.82 44.31
C SER A 185 -72.92 -23.78 45.84
N GLY A 186 -73.38 -22.72 46.51
CA GLY A 186 -73.22 -22.58 47.96
C GLY A 186 -74.47 -22.96 48.75
N ASP A 187 -74.36 -23.99 49.59
CA ASP A 187 -75.24 -24.20 50.77
C ASP A 187 -75.13 -23.05 51.81
N GLU A 188 -74.29 -22.02 51.57
CA GLU A 188 -74.34 -20.72 52.27
C GLU A 188 -74.88 -19.65 51.31
N ASN A 189 -76.19 -19.45 51.35
CA ASN A 189 -76.87 -18.35 50.66
C ASN A 189 -76.28 -17.00 51.10
N VAL A 190 -75.85 -16.17 50.14
CA VAL A 190 -75.52 -14.74 50.39
C VAL A 190 -76.73 -13.98 50.98
N LEU A 191 -77.94 -14.52 50.85
CA LEU A 191 -79.13 -14.05 51.55
C LEU A 191 -79.05 -14.21 53.08
N GLU A 192 -78.32 -15.19 53.63
CA GLU A 192 -78.16 -15.34 55.10
C GLU A 192 -77.17 -14.35 55.72
N LYS A 193 -76.27 -13.75 54.92
CA LYS A 193 -75.29 -12.75 55.42
C LYS A 193 -75.73 -11.30 55.25
N LEU A 194 -76.81 -11.04 54.50
CA LEU A 194 -77.33 -9.69 54.26
C LEU A 194 -78.68 -9.39 54.94
N GLY A 195 -79.26 -10.33 55.69
CA GLY A 195 -80.41 -10.11 56.57
C GLY A 195 -81.40 -11.25 56.58
#